data_AF-A0A5B0S7A2-F1
#
_entry.id   AF-A0A5B0S7A2-F1
#
_cell.length_a   1.000
_cell.length_b   1.000
_cell.length_c   1.000
_cell.angle_alpha   90.00
_cell.angle_beta   90.00
_cell.angle_gamma   90.00
#
_symmetry.space_group_name_H-M   'P 1'
#
loop_
_entity.id
_entity.type
_entity.pdbx_description
1 polymer ?
#
loop_
_entity_poly.entity_id
_entity_poly.type
_entity_poly.pdbx_seq_one_letter_code
_entity_poly.pdbx_strand_id
1 'polypeptide(L)'
;MNTSNWPNLIIPHLSQSCQIKLPDETLSTSDFFPFKYYHFISQTGSPNPVALQASLRLLCSTVNRRAEDFNQFFGEQLDQFWASEIEASRLTRPRSRKLAIMMWIWIIKGLVVRSDPRGYTMLDRICGLLKEDGELKGWIAKRLAVVVDHKDETISPKNFAVIKFLSMQRACHYLIGRLVRDYAEANEDSRWVYLVGLATLLARVGSSVTSLQHEKIIPLLLEALKLPDVDVKLDSLVTIHDLIENDKRGTVFENHLSSLVSALLINCTFGRGSINGEDRSKTPNDSAPKTGGTSASVRLFALKILALLPSKAGHPSSSTPGPSPPPSGLPSNVAKGVLQGQRNKVLLALSSALDDPKRDVRKIAVDCRAYWFSLNLT
;
A
#
# COMPACT_ATOMS: atom_id res chain seq x y z
N MET A 1 -47.98 10.95 38.29
CA MET A 1 -47.25 12.07 38.94
C MET A 1 -45.76 11.74 38.94
N ASN A 2 -45.01 12.59 38.24
CA ASN A 2 -43.56 12.82 38.25
C ASN A 2 -42.56 11.65 38.27
N THR A 3 -42.10 11.38 37.04
CA THR A 3 -40.68 11.27 36.70
C THR A 3 -39.90 12.54 37.09
N SER A 4 -38.68 12.41 37.62
CA SER A 4 -37.62 13.44 37.47
C SER A 4 -36.25 12.96 37.98
N ASN A 5 -35.22 13.43 37.28
CA ASN A 5 -33.82 13.59 37.65
C ASN A 5 -32.81 12.49 37.29
N TRP A 6 -32.46 12.46 36.00
CA TRP A 6 -31.05 12.37 35.58
C TRP A 6 -30.66 13.71 34.90
N PRO A 7 -29.46 14.25 35.16
CA PRO A 7 -29.10 15.59 34.71
C PRO A 7 -28.76 15.63 33.21
N ASN A 8 -29.35 16.61 32.54
CA ASN A 8 -29.07 17.02 31.17
C ASN A 8 -27.62 17.49 31.04
N LEU A 9 -26.78 16.74 30.33
CA LEU A 9 -25.56 17.28 29.74
C LEU A 9 -25.92 17.89 28.37
N ILE A 10 -26.33 19.15 28.42
CA ILE A 10 -26.47 20.01 27.25
C ILE A 10 -25.05 20.30 26.77
N ILE A 11 -24.69 19.84 25.58
CA ILE A 11 -23.57 20.38 24.80
C ILE A 11 -24.19 21.40 23.83
N PRO A 12 -24.14 22.72 24.11
CA PRO A 12 -24.57 23.73 23.16
C PRO A 12 -23.43 24.00 22.17
N HIS A 13 -23.81 24.25 20.91
CA HIS A 13 -22.94 24.66 19.78
C HIS A 13 -22.32 23.54 18.92
N LEU A 14 -23.16 22.64 18.38
CA LEU A 14 -23.00 22.26 16.97
C LEU A 14 -23.97 23.14 16.17
N SER A 15 -23.41 24.19 15.55
CA SER A 15 -24.13 25.10 14.66
C SER A 15 -24.93 24.31 13.62
N GLN A 16 -26.18 24.72 13.46
CA GLN A 16 -27.22 24.30 12.51
C GLN A 16 -26.83 24.40 11.01
N SER A 17 -25.56 24.19 10.65
CA SER A 17 -24.99 24.58 9.35
C SER A 17 -24.45 23.41 8.52
N CYS A 18 -24.73 22.15 8.88
CA CYS A 18 -24.35 21.02 8.05
C CYS A 18 -25.42 19.91 8.06
N GLN A 19 -26.68 20.29 7.88
CA GLN A 19 -27.67 19.34 7.35
C GLN A 19 -27.36 19.17 5.87
N ILE A 20 -26.76 18.03 5.49
CA ILE A 20 -26.66 17.64 4.09
C ILE A 20 -28.09 17.32 3.62
N LYS A 21 -28.77 18.31 3.04
CA LYS A 21 -30.04 18.10 2.35
C LYS A 21 -29.76 17.31 1.08
N LEU A 22 -30.14 16.03 1.07
CA LEU A 22 -30.44 15.34 -0.19
C LEU A 22 -31.82 15.80 -0.67
N PRO A 23 -32.04 15.97 -1.98
CA PRO A 23 -33.38 16.22 -2.52
C PRO A 23 -34.28 14.99 -2.28
N ASP A 24 -35.49 15.26 -1.78
CA ASP A 24 -36.72 14.46 -1.84
C ASP A 24 -36.93 13.16 -1.04
N GLU A 25 -36.08 12.76 -0.08
CA GLU A 25 -36.50 11.77 0.93
C GLU A 25 -36.09 12.19 2.34
N THR A 26 -37.05 12.18 3.27
CA THR A 26 -36.72 12.16 4.70
C THR A 26 -35.93 10.88 4.95
N LEU A 27 -34.65 11.02 5.28
CA LEU A 27 -33.77 9.90 5.53
C LEU A 27 -34.21 9.19 6.81
N SER A 28 -35.06 8.18 6.64
CA SER A 28 -35.32 7.20 7.68
C SER A 28 -34.02 6.46 7.97
N THR A 29 -33.77 6.18 9.25
CA THR A 29 -32.71 5.28 9.71
C THR A 29 -32.89 3.83 9.23
N SER A 30 -33.90 3.56 8.40
CA SER A 30 -34.12 2.30 7.71
C SER A 30 -32.93 1.96 6.81
N ASP A 31 -32.03 1.17 7.37
CA ASP A 31 -31.22 0.06 6.84
C ASP A 31 -30.36 0.24 5.57
N PHE A 32 -30.66 1.19 4.68
CA PHE A 32 -29.98 1.37 3.40
C PHE A 32 -29.38 2.77 3.22
N PHE A 33 -29.40 3.62 4.25
CA PHE A 33 -28.96 5.02 4.14
C PHE A 33 -27.55 5.19 3.55
N PRO A 34 -26.49 4.51 4.02
CA PRO A 34 -25.15 4.70 3.45
C PRO A 34 -25.05 4.30 1.98
N PHE A 35 -25.85 3.30 1.57
CA PHE A 35 -25.88 2.78 0.21
C PHE A 35 -26.67 3.71 -0.73
N LYS A 36 -27.86 4.15 -0.30
CA LYS A 36 -28.66 5.16 -1.02
C LYS A 36 -27.90 6.47 -1.15
N TYR A 37 -27.22 6.90 -0.08
CA TYR A 37 -26.42 8.12 -0.07
C TYR A 37 -25.24 8.04 -1.04
N TYR A 38 -24.54 6.90 -1.09
CA TYR A 38 -23.53 6.70 -2.11
C TYR A 38 -24.13 6.70 -3.52
N HIS A 39 -25.22 5.96 -3.75
CA HIS A 39 -25.83 5.85 -5.07
C HIS A 39 -26.27 7.22 -5.58
N PHE A 40 -26.78 8.06 -4.68
CA PHE A 40 -27.04 9.45 -4.94
C PHE A 40 -25.76 10.22 -5.32
N ILE A 41 -24.65 10.06 -4.61
CA ILE A 41 -23.37 10.72 -4.96
C ILE A 41 -22.85 10.24 -6.33
N SER A 42 -22.96 8.95 -6.65
CA SER A 42 -22.54 8.42 -7.96
C SER A 42 -23.42 8.93 -9.10
N GLN A 43 -24.71 9.15 -8.86
CA GLN A 43 -25.65 9.70 -9.85
C GLN A 43 -25.56 11.22 -10.01
N THR A 44 -25.38 11.95 -8.90
CA THR A 44 -25.35 13.42 -8.91
C THR A 44 -24.02 14.02 -9.33
N GLY A 45 -22.96 13.20 -9.43
CA GLY A 45 -21.67 13.62 -9.96
C GLY A 45 -20.98 14.73 -9.16
N SER A 46 -21.45 15.01 -7.94
CA SER A 46 -20.92 16.06 -7.06
C SER A 46 -19.45 15.75 -6.72
N PRO A 47 -18.49 16.59 -7.17
CA PRO A 47 -17.08 16.23 -7.21
C PRO A 47 -16.36 16.58 -5.90
N ASN A 48 -17.01 16.51 -4.74
CA ASN A 48 -16.32 16.77 -3.48
C ASN A 48 -15.59 15.50 -3.01
N PRO A 49 -14.25 15.40 -3.15
CA PRO A 49 -13.50 14.21 -2.78
C PRO A 49 -13.60 13.92 -1.27
N VAL A 50 -13.79 14.95 -0.44
CA VAL A 50 -13.94 14.81 1.00
C VAL A 50 -15.29 14.18 1.34
N ALA A 51 -16.37 14.63 0.70
CA ALA A 51 -17.70 14.06 0.90
C ALA A 51 -17.76 12.60 0.44
N LEU A 52 -17.15 12.28 -0.70
CA LEU A 52 -17.03 10.91 -1.19
C LEU A 52 -16.25 10.03 -0.19
N GLN A 53 -15.09 10.50 0.28
CA GLN A 53 -14.30 9.79 1.27
C GLN A 53 -15.10 9.56 2.56
N ALA A 54 -15.78 10.59 3.09
CA ALA A 54 -16.61 10.45 4.28
C ALA A 54 -17.74 9.42 4.10
N SER A 55 -18.36 9.39 2.92
CA SER A 55 -19.43 8.43 2.57
C SER A 55 -18.92 7.00 2.56
N LEU A 56 -17.76 6.75 1.95
CA LEU A 56 -17.13 5.43 1.90
C LEU A 56 -16.72 4.94 3.30
N ARG A 57 -16.23 5.85 4.15
CA ARG A 57 -15.89 5.56 5.54
C ARG A 57 -17.12 5.21 6.37
N LEU A 58 -18.21 5.95 6.20
CA LEU A 58 -19.49 5.68 6.87
C LEU A 58 -20.07 4.34 6.41
N LEU A 59 -20.03 4.05 5.11
CA LEU A 59 -20.43 2.78 4.54
C LEU A 59 -19.65 1.62 5.17
N CYS A 60 -18.32 1.73 5.19
CA CYS A 60 -17.43 0.72 5.78
C CYS A 60 -17.74 0.46 7.26
N SER A 61 -17.90 1.53 8.05
CA SER A 61 -18.26 1.43 9.47
C SER A 61 -19.62 0.78 9.67
N THR A 62 -20.61 1.14 8.85
CA THR A 62 -21.97 0.59 8.93
C THR A 62 -21.98 -0.90 8.60
N VAL A 63 -21.31 -1.30 7.51
CA VAL A 63 -21.13 -2.71 7.15
C VAL A 63 -20.45 -3.48 8.27
N ASN A 64 -19.35 -2.95 8.82
CA ASN A 64 -18.64 -3.62 9.90
C ASN A 64 -19.52 -3.84 11.14
N ARG A 65 -20.34 -2.86 11.52
CA ARG A 65 -21.18 -2.92 12.72
C ARG A 65 -22.46 -3.72 12.55
N ARG A 66 -23.09 -3.66 11.37
CA ARG A 66 -24.46 -4.13 11.13
C ARG A 66 -24.59 -5.17 10.01
N ALA A 67 -23.52 -5.90 9.66
CA ALA A 67 -23.55 -6.87 8.56
C ALA A 67 -24.62 -7.98 8.71
N GLU A 68 -25.06 -8.28 9.93
CA GLU A 68 -26.10 -9.28 10.23
C GLU A 68 -27.51 -8.76 9.94
N ASP A 69 -27.71 -7.44 10.05
CA ASP A 69 -28.99 -6.78 9.82
C ASP A 69 -29.35 -6.70 8.33
N PHE A 70 -28.36 -6.91 7.43
CA PHE A 70 -28.48 -6.67 5.99
C PHE A 70 -28.34 -7.93 5.13
N ASN A 71 -28.90 -9.07 5.55
CA ASN A 71 -28.73 -10.32 4.79
C ASN A 71 -29.29 -10.26 3.35
N GLN A 72 -30.42 -9.59 3.14
CA GLN A 72 -31.00 -9.40 1.80
C GLN A 72 -30.10 -8.54 0.90
N PHE A 73 -29.40 -7.57 1.48
CA PHE A 73 -28.45 -6.71 0.75
C PHE A 73 -27.29 -7.53 0.19
N PHE A 74 -26.66 -8.37 1.03
CA PHE A 74 -25.51 -9.18 0.63
C PHE A 74 -25.87 -10.35 -0.31
N GLY A 75 -27.15 -10.55 -0.61
CA GLY A 75 -27.63 -11.45 -1.66
C GLY A 75 -27.90 -10.70 -2.96
N GLU A 76 -29.17 -10.70 -3.40
CA GLU A 76 -29.57 -10.23 -4.73
C GLU A 76 -29.16 -8.78 -5.04
N GLN A 77 -29.23 -7.87 -4.07
CA GLN A 77 -28.97 -6.45 -4.33
C GLN A 77 -27.50 -6.19 -4.66
N LEU A 78 -26.59 -6.84 -3.95
CA LEU A 78 -25.15 -6.72 -4.20
C LEU A 78 -24.77 -7.38 -5.54
N ASP A 79 -25.41 -8.48 -5.91
CA ASP A 79 -25.23 -9.12 -7.21
C ASP A 79 -25.76 -8.26 -8.36
N GLN A 80 -26.93 -7.67 -8.20
CA GLN A 80 -27.50 -6.72 -9.17
C GLN A 80 -26.60 -5.49 -9.32
N PHE A 81 -26.08 -4.95 -8.22
CA PHE A 81 -25.13 -3.83 -8.24
C PHE A 81 -23.84 -4.18 -8.99
N TRP A 82 -23.29 -5.38 -8.77
CA TRP A 82 -22.10 -5.82 -9.49
C TRP A 82 -22.37 -5.90 -11.00
N ALA A 83 -23.48 -6.54 -11.40
CA ALA A 83 -23.84 -6.70 -12.80
C ALA A 83 -24.05 -5.35 -13.51
N SER A 84 -24.73 -4.40 -12.85
CA SER A 84 -25.06 -3.10 -13.45
C SER A 84 -23.90 -2.10 -13.44
N GLU A 85 -23.26 -1.89 -12.29
CA GLU A 85 -22.30 -0.80 -12.10
C GLU A 85 -20.84 -1.21 -12.33
N ILE A 86 -20.51 -2.50 -12.28
CA ILE A 86 -19.12 -3.00 -12.41
C ILE A 86 -18.92 -3.72 -13.76
N GLU A 87 -19.78 -4.67 -14.12
CA GLU A 87 -19.66 -5.42 -15.38
C GLU A 87 -20.21 -4.62 -16.58
N ALA A 88 -21.48 -4.22 -16.55
CA ALA A 88 -22.12 -3.52 -17.67
C ALA A 88 -21.57 -2.10 -17.90
N SER A 89 -21.08 -1.44 -16.84
CA SER A 89 -20.54 -0.07 -16.88
C SER A 89 -19.17 0.06 -17.55
N ARG A 90 -18.57 -1.05 -18.04
CA ARG A 90 -17.26 -1.07 -18.71
C ARG A 90 -17.17 -0.13 -19.91
N LEU A 91 -18.26 0.05 -20.66
CA LEU A 91 -18.29 0.80 -21.93
C LEU A 91 -19.06 2.12 -21.85
N THR A 92 -19.94 2.28 -20.86
CA THR A 92 -20.91 3.39 -20.82
C THR A 92 -20.55 4.49 -19.82
N ARG A 93 -20.01 4.16 -18.63
CA ARG A 93 -19.73 5.14 -17.55
C ARG A 93 -18.46 4.81 -16.74
N PRO A 94 -17.24 5.07 -17.27
CA PRO A 94 -15.99 4.68 -16.60
C PRO A 94 -15.76 5.37 -15.24
N ARG A 95 -16.29 6.57 -15.02
CA ARG A 95 -16.25 7.24 -13.69
C ARG A 95 -17.14 6.52 -12.67
N SER A 96 -18.35 6.11 -13.07
CA SER A 96 -19.27 5.34 -12.20
C SER A 96 -18.64 4.01 -11.80
N ARG A 97 -18.03 3.30 -12.78
CA ARG A 97 -17.35 2.01 -12.55
C ARG A 97 -16.24 2.12 -11.51
N LYS A 98 -15.37 3.15 -11.58
CA LYS A 98 -14.30 3.36 -10.59
C LYS A 98 -14.87 3.57 -9.19
N LEU A 99 -15.90 4.40 -9.06
CA LEU A 99 -16.53 4.64 -7.76
C LEU A 99 -17.17 3.36 -7.21
N ALA A 100 -17.87 2.58 -8.06
CA ALA A 100 -18.51 1.33 -7.66
C ALA A 100 -17.49 0.31 -7.13
N ILE A 101 -16.33 0.21 -7.80
CA ILE A 101 -15.21 -0.60 -7.32
C ILE A 101 -14.68 -0.08 -5.98
N MET A 102 -14.59 1.24 -5.77
CA MET A 102 -14.20 1.78 -4.46
C MET A 102 -15.18 1.34 -3.38
N MET A 103 -16.49 1.46 -3.58
CA MET A 103 -17.45 0.94 -2.60
C MET A 103 -17.20 -0.53 -2.28
N TRP A 104 -17.04 -1.34 -3.32
CA TRP A 104 -16.83 -2.77 -3.17
C TRP A 104 -15.64 -3.06 -2.26
N ILE A 105 -14.53 -2.35 -2.45
CA ILE A 105 -13.33 -2.43 -1.59
C ILE A 105 -13.62 -2.02 -0.14
N TRP A 106 -14.39 -0.95 0.07
CA TRP A 106 -14.74 -0.49 1.43
C TRP A 106 -15.71 -1.44 2.15
N ILE A 107 -16.63 -2.08 1.43
CA ILE A 107 -17.50 -3.13 1.96
C ILE A 107 -16.65 -4.35 2.36
N ILE A 108 -15.74 -4.79 1.48
CA ILE A 108 -14.78 -5.87 1.78
C ILE A 108 -14.01 -5.55 3.06
N LYS A 109 -13.45 -4.34 3.18
CA LYS A 109 -12.70 -3.92 4.38
C LYS A 109 -13.55 -4.08 5.64
N GLY A 110 -14.81 -3.64 5.61
CA GLY A 110 -15.71 -3.76 6.76
C GLY A 110 -15.98 -5.21 7.17
N LEU A 111 -16.20 -6.10 6.19
CA LEU A 111 -16.48 -7.53 6.41
C LEU A 111 -15.26 -8.34 6.85
N VAL A 112 -14.12 -8.10 6.23
CA VAL A 112 -12.88 -8.83 6.50
C VAL A 112 -12.38 -8.57 7.92
N VAL A 113 -12.48 -7.33 8.41
CA VAL A 113 -12.01 -6.98 9.76
C VAL A 113 -12.83 -7.64 10.88
N ARG A 114 -14.13 -7.89 10.63
CA ARG A 114 -15.00 -8.68 11.51
C ARG A 114 -14.91 -10.20 11.28
N SER A 115 -14.02 -10.66 10.40
CA SER A 115 -13.84 -12.06 10.01
C SER A 115 -15.05 -12.71 9.32
N ASP A 116 -15.87 -11.94 8.62
CA ASP A 116 -17.04 -12.46 7.89
C ASP A 116 -16.60 -13.16 6.57
N PRO A 117 -17.03 -14.41 6.31
CA PRO A 117 -16.68 -15.14 5.09
C PRO A 117 -17.05 -14.42 3.79
N ARG A 118 -18.17 -13.67 3.78
CA ARG A 118 -18.65 -12.93 2.60
C ARG A 118 -17.62 -11.94 2.09
N GLY A 119 -16.81 -11.37 3.00
CA GLY A 119 -15.72 -10.47 2.64
C GLY A 119 -14.68 -11.12 1.73
N TYR A 120 -14.37 -12.40 1.93
CA TYR A 120 -13.41 -13.13 1.10
C TYR A 120 -14.00 -13.53 -0.25
N THR A 121 -15.29 -13.90 -0.31
CA THR A 121 -15.98 -14.14 -1.59
C THR A 121 -16.01 -12.88 -2.46
N MET A 122 -16.33 -11.73 -1.86
CA MET A 122 -16.27 -10.44 -2.56
C MET A 122 -14.86 -10.07 -3.00
N LEU A 123 -13.86 -10.43 -2.19
CA LEU A 123 -12.44 -10.20 -2.48
C LEU A 123 -11.95 -11.06 -3.66
N ASP A 124 -12.37 -12.32 -3.76
CA ASP A 124 -12.12 -13.16 -4.93
C ASP A 124 -12.74 -12.55 -6.19
N ARG A 125 -13.98 -12.04 -6.11
CA ARG A 125 -14.68 -11.44 -7.24
C ARG A 125 -13.95 -10.21 -7.80
N ILE A 126 -13.47 -9.32 -6.93
CA ILE A 126 -12.69 -8.14 -7.37
C ILE A 126 -11.29 -8.50 -7.86
N CYS A 127 -10.65 -9.55 -7.33
CA CYS A 127 -9.39 -10.06 -7.88
C CYS A 127 -9.58 -10.64 -9.29
N GLY A 128 -10.76 -11.19 -9.60
CA GLY A 128 -11.14 -11.60 -10.95
C GLY A 128 -11.02 -10.48 -11.98
N LEU A 129 -11.30 -9.22 -11.61
CA LEU A 129 -11.18 -8.06 -12.50
C LEU A 129 -9.72 -7.77 -12.91
N LEU A 130 -8.72 -8.29 -12.19
CA LEU A 130 -7.31 -8.14 -12.57
C LEU A 130 -6.94 -9.00 -13.79
N LYS A 131 -7.74 -10.03 -14.08
CA LYS A 131 -7.60 -10.90 -15.25
C LYS A 131 -8.21 -10.29 -16.51
N GLU A 132 -8.99 -9.20 -16.38
CA GLU A 132 -9.56 -8.49 -17.52
C GLU A 132 -8.54 -7.64 -18.26
N ASP A 133 -8.77 -7.42 -19.55
CA ASP A 133 -8.00 -6.48 -20.35
C ASP A 133 -8.42 -5.03 -20.09
N GLY A 134 -7.42 -4.16 -19.91
CA GLY A 134 -7.59 -2.72 -19.81
C GLY A 134 -6.68 -2.06 -18.78
N GLU A 135 -6.58 -0.73 -18.84
CA GLU A 135 -5.74 0.05 -17.94
C GLU A 135 -6.28 0.11 -16.50
N LEU A 136 -7.56 -0.25 -16.30
CA LEU A 136 -8.20 -0.21 -15.00
C LEU A 136 -7.58 -1.20 -14.00
N LYS A 137 -7.04 -2.32 -14.48
CA LYS A 137 -6.48 -3.38 -13.63
C LYS A 137 -5.34 -2.89 -12.72
N GLY A 138 -4.47 -2.02 -13.22
CA GLY A 138 -3.41 -1.42 -12.40
C GLY A 138 -3.96 -0.50 -11.31
N TRP A 139 -5.02 0.25 -11.62
CA TRP A 139 -5.69 1.10 -10.64
C TRP A 139 -6.40 0.28 -9.54
N ILE A 140 -7.07 -0.83 -9.92
CA ILE A 140 -7.69 -1.76 -8.98
C ILE A 140 -6.61 -2.37 -8.07
N ALA A 141 -5.51 -2.86 -8.64
CA ALA A 141 -4.42 -3.48 -7.91
C ALA A 141 -3.86 -2.57 -6.82
N LYS A 142 -3.63 -1.28 -7.12
CA LYS A 142 -3.21 -0.28 -6.12
C LYS A 142 -4.25 -0.07 -5.00
N ARG A 143 -5.55 -0.22 -5.30
CA ARG A 143 -6.63 0.04 -4.34
C ARG A 143 -6.98 -1.15 -3.45
N LEU A 144 -6.60 -2.38 -3.83
CA LEU A 144 -6.72 -3.54 -2.95
C LEU A 144 -5.98 -3.35 -1.62
N ALA A 145 -4.89 -2.57 -1.62
CA ALA A 145 -4.14 -2.27 -0.41
C ALA A 145 -4.95 -1.52 0.67
N VAL A 146 -6.05 -0.83 0.30
CA VAL A 146 -6.95 -0.16 1.25
C VAL A 146 -7.59 -1.14 2.23
N VAL A 147 -7.82 -2.40 1.80
CA VAL A 147 -8.42 -3.46 2.62
C VAL A 147 -7.59 -3.75 3.87
N VAL A 148 -6.26 -3.67 3.75
CA VAL A 148 -5.31 -4.00 4.82
C VAL A 148 -4.61 -2.77 5.41
N ASP A 149 -5.05 -1.56 5.05
CA ASP A 149 -4.43 -0.33 5.54
C ASP A 149 -4.74 -0.13 7.03
N HIS A 150 -3.71 -0.30 7.86
CA HIS A 150 -3.75 -0.15 9.31
C HIS A 150 -3.74 1.32 9.78
N LYS A 151 -3.38 2.26 8.90
CA LYS A 151 -3.32 3.70 9.24
C LYS A 151 -4.68 4.38 9.12
N ASP A 152 -5.66 3.70 8.54
CA ASP A 152 -6.99 4.26 8.35
C ASP A 152 -7.84 4.08 9.61
N GLU A 153 -8.03 5.18 10.36
CA GLU A 153 -8.74 5.20 11.65
C GLU A 153 -10.26 4.90 11.56
N THR A 154 -10.76 4.60 10.36
CA THR A 154 -12.19 4.32 10.09
C THR A 154 -12.68 3.14 10.90
N ILE A 155 -11.90 2.06 10.91
CA ILE A 155 -12.14 0.85 11.68
C ILE A 155 -11.17 0.86 12.85
N SER A 156 -11.60 1.50 13.92
CA SER A 156 -10.84 1.56 15.16
C SER A 156 -11.71 1.17 16.35
N PRO A 157 -11.11 0.70 17.46
CA PRO A 157 -11.84 0.45 18.70
C PRO A 157 -12.61 1.69 19.19
N LYS A 158 -12.09 2.90 18.92
CA LYS A 158 -12.72 4.18 19.25
C LYS A 158 -14.07 4.39 18.54
N ASN A 159 -14.25 3.80 17.36
CA ASN A 159 -15.46 3.92 16.56
C ASN A 159 -16.45 2.79 16.80
N PHE A 160 -16.28 2.01 17.89
CA PHE A 160 -17.09 0.83 18.21
C PHE A 160 -17.13 -0.20 17.07
N ALA A 161 -16.01 -0.31 16.34
CA ALA A 161 -15.88 -1.28 15.27
C ALA A 161 -15.69 -2.70 15.82
N VAL A 162 -16.29 -3.69 15.15
CA VAL A 162 -16.10 -5.11 15.42
C VAL A 162 -14.80 -5.56 14.75
N ILE A 163 -13.74 -5.65 15.54
CA ILE A 163 -12.40 -6.05 15.09
C ILE A 163 -12.06 -7.40 15.70
N LYS A 164 -11.91 -8.43 14.86
CA LYS A 164 -11.43 -9.74 15.30
C LYS A 164 -9.91 -9.76 15.33
N PHE A 165 -9.34 -10.43 16.32
CA PHE A 165 -7.90 -10.57 16.47
C PHE A 165 -7.28 -11.20 15.21
N LEU A 166 -6.18 -10.63 14.73
CA LEU A 166 -5.44 -11.01 13.51
C LEU A 166 -6.24 -11.01 12.19
N SER A 167 -7.46 -10.44 12.16
CA SER A 167 -8.26 -10.40 10.92
C SER A 167 -7.53 -9.71 9.77
N MET A 168 -6.83 -8.62 10.07
CA MET A 168 -5.98 -7.90 9.12
C MET A 168 -4.78 -8.73 8.65
N GLN A 169 -4.10 -9.43 9.56
CA GLN A 169 -2.99 -10.31 9.19
C GLN A 169 -3.50 -11.44 8.28
N ARG A 170 -4.64 -12.05 8.59
CA ARG A 170 -5.26 -13.09 7.77
C ARG A 170 -5.66 -12.57 6.38
N ALA A 171 -6.23 -11.37 6.31
CA ALA A 171 -6.56 -10.70 5.05
C ALA A 171 -5.33 -10.44 4.18
N CYS A 172 -4.24 -9.96 4.80
CA CYS A 172 -2.97 -9.72 4.15
C CYS A 172 -2.38 -11.01 3.58
N HIS A 173 -2.28 -12.08 4.38
CA HIS A 173 -1.79 -13.38 3.91
C HIS A 173 -2.63 -13.93 2.76
N TYR A 174 -3.95 -13.81 2.87
CA TYR A 174 -4.87 -14.25 1.82
C TYR A 174 -4.64 -13.48 0.51
N LEU A 175 -4.58 -12.14 0.56
CA LEU A 175 -4.33 -11.30 -0.61
C LEU A 175 -2.97 -11.57 -1.25
N ILE A 176 -1.91 -11.67 -0.45
CA ILE A 176 -0.56 -11.98 -0.96
C ILE A 176 -0.56 -13.35 -1.63
N GLY A 177 -1.10 -14.37 -0.96
CA GLY A 177 -1.19 -15.72 -1.52
C GLY A 177 -1.99 -15.75 -2.83
N ARG A 178 -3.07 -14.98 -2.90
CA ARG A 178 -3.89 -14.82 -4.11
C ARG A 178 -3.10 -14.18 -5.25
N LEU A 179 -2.49 -13.02 -5.01
CA LEU A 179 -1.74 -12.28 -6.02
C LEU A 179 -0.50 -13.04 -6.51
N VAL A 180 0.19 -13.76 -5.63
CA VAL A 180 1.35 -14.60 -6.02
C VAL A 180 0.91 -15.78 -6.90
N ARG A 181 -0.22 -16.42 -6.57
CA ARG A 181 -0.80 -17.48 -7.40
C ARG A 181 -1.24 -16.95 -8.77
N ASP A 182 -2.01 -15.86 -8.79
CA ASP A 182 -2.48 -15.28 -10.05
C ASP A 182 -1.31 -14.74 -10.90
N TYR A 183 -0.22 -14.24 -10.28
CA TYR A 183 1.02 -13.88 -10.99
C TYR A 183 1.66 -15.09 -11.70
N ALA A 184 1.72 -16.26 -11.02
CA ALA A 184 2.30 -17.47 -11.58
C ALA A 184 1.49 -18.03 -12.77
N GLU A 185 0.17 -17.84 -12.73
CA GLU A 185 -0.76 -18.25 -13.81
C GLU A 185 -0.86 -17.22 -14.95
N ALA A 186 -0.40 -15.98 -14.73
CA ALA A 186 -0.60 -14.89 -15.67
C ALA A 186 0.40 -14.86 -16.83
N ASN A 187 -0.10 -14.41 -17.98
CA ASN A 187 0.69 -14.03 -19.16
C ASN A 187 1.64 -12.87 -18.83
N GLU A 188 2.76 -12.79 -19.54
CA GLU A 188 3.81 -11.78 -19.31
C GLU A 188 3.27 -10.34 -19.35
N ASP A 189 2.34 -10.05 -20.27
CA ASP A 189 1.71 -8.73 -20.44
C ASP A 189 0.81 -8.29 -19.26
N SER A 190 0.41 -9.23 -18.41
CA SER A 190 -0.47 -8.97 -17.25
C SER A 190 0.24 -9.14 -15.91
N ARG A 191 1.46 -9.71 -15.88
CA ARG A 191 2.23 -9.92 -14.64
C ARG A 191 2.50 -8.63 -13.87
N TRP A 192 2.75 -7.53 -14.58
CA TRP A 192 3.03 -6.23 -13.97
C TRP A 192 1.92 -5.78 -13.00
N VAL A 193 0.66 -6.15 -13.26
CA VAL A 193 -0.50 -5.74 -12.45
C VAL A 193 -0.42 -6.33 -11.05
N TYR A 194 -0.04 -7.60 -10.97
CA TYR A 194 0.11 -8.31 -9.71
C TYR A 194 1.33 -7.79 -8.94
N LEU A 195 2.41 -7.42 -9.65
CA LEU A 195 3.57 -6.75 -9.03
C LEU A 195 3.20 -5.38 -8.43
N VAL A 196 2.40 -4.58 -9.16
CA VAL A 196 1.86 -3.30 -8.66
C VAL A 196 1.03 -3.52 -7.41
N GLY A 197 0.12 -4.50 -7.44
CA GLY A 197 -0.71 -4.85 -6.29
C GLY A 197 0.12 -5.28 -5.09
N LEU A 198 1.08 -6.19 -5.30
CA LEU A 198 1.97 -6.71 -4.24
C LEU A 198 2.82 -5.60 -3.63
N ALA A 199 3.49 -4.77 -4.43
CA ALA A 199 4.31 -3.67 -3.93
C ALA A 199 3.48 -2.70 -3.08
N THR A 200 2.32 -2.27 -3.58
CA THR A 200 1.43 -1.34 -2.86
C THR A 200 0.91 -1.98 -1.57
N LEU A 201 0.51 -3.26 -1.62
CA LEU A 201 0.00 -4.00 -0.48
C LEU A 201 1.04 -4.13 0.63
N LEU A 202 2.27 -4.52 0.29
CA LEU A 202 3.35 -4.72 1.25
C LEU A 202 3.78 -3.40 1.88
N ALA A 203 3.84 -2.31 1.11
CA ALA A 203 4.15 -0.98 1.62
C ALA A 203 3.11 -0.48 2.64
N ARG A 204 1.84 -0.87 2.47
CA ARG A 204 0.76 -0.54 3.41
C ARG A 204 0.77 -1.39 4.67
N VAL A 205 1.30 -2.61 4.62
CA VAL A 205 1.36 -3.53 5.77
C VAL A 205 2.58 -3.23 6.65
N GLY A 206 3.68 -2.73 6.08
CA GLY A 206 4.86 -2.30 6.84
C GLY A 206 5.53 -3.43 7.63
N SER A 207 5.96 -3.18 8.87
CA SER A 207 6.69 -4.15 9.72
C SER A 207 5.95 -5.46 10.01
N SER A 208 4.63 -5.54 9.77
CA SER A 208 3.89 -6.81 9.85
C SER A 208 4.27 -7.80 8.73
N VAL A 209 4.98 -7.33 7.70
CA VAL A 209 5.53 -8.14 6.61
C VAL A 209 6.56 -9.16 7.11
N THR A 210 7.24 -8.91 8.23
CA THR A 210 8.24 -9.83 8.80
C THR A 210 7.65 -11.21 9.17
N SER A 211 6.34 -11.30 9.34
CA SER A 211 5.64 -12.57 9.58
C SER A 211 5.40 -13.41 8.31
N LEU A 212 5.70 -12.86 7.12
CA LEU A 212 5.46 -13.50 5.83
C LEU A 212 6.64 -14.38 5.38
N GLN A 213 6.35 -15.34 4.49
CA GLN A 213 7.38 -16.16 3.84
C GLN A 213 8.17 -15.32 2.81
N HIS A 214 9.35 -14.84 3.19
CA HIS A 214 10.17 -13.91 2.40
C HIS A 214 10.71 -14.49 1.09
N GLU A 215 10.92 -15.80 0.99
CA GLU A 215 11.62 -16.46 -0.13
C GLU A 215 10.98 -16.19 -1.50
N LYS A 216 9.64 -16.12 -1.57
CA LYS A 216 8.92 -15.87 -2.82
C LYS A 216 8.63 -14.39 -3.05
N ILE A 217 8.57 -13.59 -1.98
CA ILE A 217 8.17 -12.18 -2.05
C ILE A 217 9.34 -11.30 -2.51
N ILE A 218 10.56 -11.60 -2.06
CA ILE A 218 11.75 -10.80 -2.41
C ILE A 218 12.00 -10.74 -3.92
N PRO A 219 12.02 -11.86 -4.67
CA PRO A 219 12.18 -11.81 -6.12
C PRO A 219 11.13 -10.93 -6.81
N LEU A 220 9.87 -11.02 -6.38
CA LEU A 220 8.77 -10.22 -6.92
C LEU A 220 8.92 -8.72 -6.58
N LEU A 221 9.38 -8.37 -5.38
CA LEU A 221 9.70 -6.98 -5.03
C LEU A 221 10.86 -6.42 -5.87
N LEU A 222 11.90 -7.23 -6.13
CA LEU A 222 13.01 -6.84 -6.99
C LEU A 222 12.57 -6.68 -8.46
N GLU A 223 11.60 -7.46 -8.91
CA GLU A 223 10.98 -7.30 -10.23
C GLU A 223 10.09 -6.06 -10.29
N ALA A 224 9.30 -5.78 -9.25
CA ALA A 224 8.49 -4.56 -9.15
C ALA A 224 9.35 -3.28 -9.22
N LEU A 225 10.57 -3.30 -8.67
CA LEU A 225 11.54 -2.21 -8.80
C LEU A 225 11.97 -1.92 -10.25
N LYS A 226 11.79 -2.85 -11.18
CA LYS A 226 12.10 -2.65 -12.61
C LYS A 226 10.98 -1.95 -13.36
N LEU A 227 9.76 -1.92 -12.82
CA LEU A 227 8.62 -1.24 -13.42
C LEU A 227 8.87 0.28 -13.50
N PRO A 228 8.32 0.98 -14.51
CA PRO A 228 8.54 2.42 -14.70
C PRO A 228 7.75 3.30 -13.72
N ASP A 229 6.73 2.76 -13.05
CA ASP A 229 5.84 3.49 -12.15
C ASP A 229 6.58 3.96 -10.88
N VAL A 230 6.56 5.29 -10.66
CA VAL A 230 7.27 5.96 -9.57
C VAL A 230 6.72 5.54 -8.20
N ASP A 231 5.40 5.42 -8.07
CA ASP A 231 4.75 5.06 -6.81
C ASP A 231 5.12 3.62 -6.44
N VAL A 232 5.11 2.72 -7.42
CA VAL A 232 5.43 1.30 -7.23
C VAL A 232 6.88 1.10 -6.84
N LYS A 233 7.80 1.87 -7.45
CA LYS A 233 9.20 1.90 -7.02
C LYS A 233 9.33 2.35 -5.57
N LEU A 234 8.66 3.44 -5.19
CA LEU A 234 8.71 3.92 -3.81
C LEU A 234 8.12 2.91 -2.83
N ASP A 235 6.97 2.32 -3.13
CA ASP A 235 6.33 1.30 -2.31
C ASP A 235 7.24 0.08 -2.13
N SER A 236 7.88 -0.37 -3.21
CA SER A 236 8.85 -1.47 -3.18
C SER A 236 10.08 -1.10 -2.34
N LEU A 237 10.62 0.10 -2.53
CA LEU A 237 11.78 0.59 -1.78
C LEU A 237 11.47 0.73 -0.28
N VAL A 238 10.32 1.33 0.08
CA VAL A 238 9.86 1.44 1.48
C VAL A 238 9.75 0.06 2.11
N THR A 239 9.13 -0.89 1.43
CA THR A 239 9.03 -2.28 1.91
C THR A 239 10.41 -2.91 2.14
N ILE A 240 11.34 -2.74 1.20
CA ILE A 240 12.70 -3.28 1.31
C ILE A 240 13.46 -2.64 2.47
N HIS A 241 13.34 -1.32 2.65
CA HIS A 241 13.96 -0.63 3.77
C HIS A 241 13.44 -1.14 5.11
N ASP A 242 12.11 -1.23 5.26
CA ASP A 242 11.48 -1.74 6.49
C ASP A 242 11.91 -3.18 6.78
N LEU A 243 12.03 -4.02 5.74
CA LEU A 243 12.53 -5.39 5.89
C LEU A 243 13.98 -5.43 6.40
N ILE A 244 14.88 -4.61 5.87
CA ILE A 244 16.29 -4.58 6.29
C ILE A 244 16.44 -3.95 7.67
N GLU A 245 15.67 -2.90 7.97
CA GLU A 245 15.74 -2.21 9.25
C GLU A 245 15.28 -3.12 10.40
N ASN A 246 14.15 -3.81 10.21
CA ASN A 246 13.59 -4.74 11.19
C ASN A 246 14.30 -6.10 11.24
N ASP A 247 15.13 -6.44 10.26
CA ASP A 247 15.95 -7.65 10.29
C ASP A 247 17.11 -7.51 11.27
N LYS A 248 17.01 -8.22 12.39
CA LYS A 248 18.05 -8.31 13.42
C LYS A 248 19.16 -9.29 13.06
N ARG A 249 18.90 -10.26 12.18
CA ARG A 249 19.84 -11.32 11.80
C ARG A 249 20.63 -10.98 10.53
N GLY A 250 20.11 -10.07 9.71
CA GLY A 250 20.74 -9.65 8.46
C GLY A 250 20.67 -10.69 7.33
N THR A 251 19.80 -11.69 7.47
CA THR A 251 19.70 -12.85 6.57
C THR A 251 18.61 -12.69 5.50
N VAL A 252 17.70 -11.71 5.62
CA VAL A 252 16.51 -11.60 4.74
C VAL A 252 16.91 -11.51 3.27
N PHE A 253 17.96 -10.76 2.93
CA PHE A 253 18.42 -10.55 1.55
C PHE A 253 19.71 -11.30 1.19
N GLU A 254 20.21 -12.22 2.03
CA GLU A 254 21.51 -12.87 1.85
C GLU A 254 21.65 -13.53 0.46
N ASN A 255 20.62 -14.28 0.04
CA ASN A 255 20.58 -14.97 -1.26
C ASN A 255 20.32 -14.04 -2.46
N HIS A 256 19.88 -12.80 -2.22
CA HIS A 256 19.49 -11.85 -3.26
C HIS A 256 20.32 -10.56 -3.24
N LEU A 257 21.40 -10.52 -2.47
CA LEU A 257 22.13 -9.28 -2.17
C LEU A 257 22.75 -8.65 -3.43
N SER A 258 23.35 -9.45 -4.32
CA SER A 258 23.89 -8.97 -5.60
C SER A 258 22.81 -8.38 -6.52
N SER A 259 21.64 -9.01 -6.55
CA SER A 259 20.48 -8.56 -7.34
C SER A 259 19.88 -7.29 -6.75
N LEU A 260 19.77 -7.22 -5.43
CA LEU A 260 19.33 -6.03 -4.70
C LEU A 260 20.26 -4.85 -4.97
N VAL A 261 21.57 -5.00 -4.81
CA VAL A 261 22.55 -3.94 -5.08
C VAL A 261 22.42 -3.47 -6.53
N SER A 262 22.33 -4.39 -7.49
CA SER A 262 22.17 -4.03 -8.90
C SER A 262 20.86 -3.27 -9.18
N ALA A 263 19.75 -3.69 -8.57
CA ALA A 263 18.47 -3.00 -8.68
C ALA A 263 18.49 -1.61 -8.02
N LEU A 264 19.13 -1.46 -6.87
CA LEU A 264 19.28 -0.18 -6.18
C LEU A 264 20.10 0.81 -7.00
N LEU A 265 21.21 0.36 -7.60
CA LEU A 265 22.05 1.21 -8.45
C LEU A 265 21.28 1.78 -9.65
N ILE A 266 20.46 0.95 -10.32
CA ILE A 266 19.60 1.42 -11.42
C ILE A 266 18.62 2.50 -10.92
N ASN A 267 18.04 2.31 -9.74
CA ASN A 267 17.08 3.25 -9.17
C ASN A 267 17.73 4.52 -8.61
N CYS A 268 19.02 4.49 -8.25
CA CYS A 268 19.80 5.68 -7.84
C CYS A 268 19.99 6.67 -8.99
N THR A 269 19.82 6.27 -10.25
CA THR A 269 19.91 7.14 -11.43
C THR A 269 18.55 7.40 -12.10
N PHE A 270 17.46 6.97 -11.47
CA PHE A 270 16.13 7.03 -12.07
C PHE A 270 15.67 8.46 -12.41
N GLY A 271 15.20 8.65 -13.65
CA GLY A 271 14.63 9.92 -14.12
C GLY A 271 15.63 11.05 -14.40
N ARG A 272 16.94 10.78 -14.43
CA ARG A 272 17.96 11.80 -14.74
C ARG A 272 18.01 12.27 -16.19
N GLY A 273 17.40 11.53 -17.13
CA GLY A 273 17.39 11.89 -18.56
C GLY A 273 16.33 12.92 -18.97
N SER A 274 15.43 13.35 -18.09
CA SER A 274 14.29 14.20 -18.44
C SER A 274 14.52 15.68 -18.11
N ILE A 275 15.74 16.18 -18.31
CA ILE A 275 16.15 17.53 -17.87
C ILE A 275 15.70 18.65 -18.83
N ASN A 276 15.10 18.37 -19.99
CA ASN A 276 14.75 19.41 -20.98
C ASN A 276 13.26 19.57 -21.32
N GLY A 277 12.31 19.15 -20.48
CA GLY A 277 10.89 19.07 -20.90
C GLY A 277 9.80 19.67 -20.00
N GLU A 278 10.09 20.18 -18.80
CA GLU A 278 9.03 20.49 -17.82
C GLU A 278 8.79 21.97 -17.48
N ASP A 279 9.21 22.95 -18.30
CA ASP A 279 8.95 24.36 -17.94
C ASP A 279 8.62 25.36 -19.06
N ARG A 280 7.90 24.98 -20.14
CA ARG A 280 7.37 26.00 -21.08
C ARG A 280 5.96 25.82 -21.66
N SER A 281 5.14 24.93 -21.11
CA SER A 281 3.69 24.90 -21.41
C SER A 281 2.85 24.77 -20.15
N LYS A 282 2.91 25.79 -19.28
CA LYS A 282 1.87 26.00 -18.26
C LYS A 282 0.70 26.74 -18.91
N THR A 283 -0.34 25.99 -19.27
CA THR A 283 -1.70 26.55 -19.25
C THR A 283 -2.07 26.80 -17.78
N PRO A 284 -2.55 28.01 -17.42
CA PRO A 284 -2.88 28.34 -16.05
C PRO A 284 -4.30 27.84 -15.75
N ASN A 285 -4.45 26.56 -15.38
CA ASN A 285 -5.59 26.05 -14.59
C ASN A 285 -5.43 24.54 -14.36
N ASP A 286 -4.72 24.18 -13.29
CA ASP A 286 -5.01 23.00 -12.46
C ASP A 286 -3.99 22.95 -11.31
N SER A 287 -4.21 23.80 -10.31
CA SER A 287 -3.50 23.77 -9.04
C SER A 287 -4.08 22.68 -8.12
N ALA A 288 -3.90 21.42 -8.49
CA ALA A 288 -3.95 20.32 -7.53
C ALA A 288 -2.51 20.00 -7.09
N PRO A 289 -2.22 19.89 -5.77
CA PRO A 289 -0.89 19.53 -5.33
C PRO A 289 -0.59 18.11 -5.81
N LYS A 290 0.45 17.93 -6.63
CA LYS A 290 0.98 16.60 -6.98
C LYS A 290 1.55 15.98 -5.68
N THR A 291 0.70 15.29 -4.92
CA THR A 291 1.08 14.50 -3.73
C THR A 291 1.72 13.14 -4.09
N GLY A 292 2.08 12.94 -5.36
CA GLY A 292 2.74 11.73 -5.85
C GLY A 292 4.25 11.78 -5.61
N GLY A 293 4.86 10.60 -5.51
CA GLY A 293 6.30 10.47 -5.35
C GLY A 293 7.07 11.11 -6.52
N THR A 294 8.25 11.69 -6.23
CA THR A 294 9.10 12.26 -7.28
C THR A 294 10.19 11.28 -7.71
N SER A 295 10.73 11.43 -8.93
CA SER A 295 11.91 10.67 -9.36
C SER A 295 13.10 10.87 -8.42
N ALA A 296 13.25 12.06 -7.84
CA ALA A 296 14.26 12.33 -6.82
C ALA A 296 14.01 11.57 -5.52
N SER A 297 12.76 11.37 -5.11
CA SER A 297 12.40 10.56 -3.94
C SER A 297 12.83 9.10 -4.14
N VAL A 298 12.65 8.54 -5.35
CA VAL A 298 13.13 7.19 -5.70
C VAL A 298 14.64 7.09 -5.54
N ARG A 299 15.39 8.05 -6.13
CA ARG A 299 16.86 8.08 -6.03
C ARG A 299 17.33 8.21 -4.59
N LEU A 300 16.71 9.10 -3.82
CA LEU A 300 17.02 9.32 -2.40
C LEU A 300 16.82 8.04 -1.60
N PHE A 301 15.69 7.36 -1.78
CA PHE A 301 15.36 6.18 -0.98
C PHE A 301 16.20 4.96 -1.38
N ALA A 302 16.49 4.79 -2.68
CA ALA A 302 17.43 3.78 -3.15
C ALA A 302 18.84 3.98 -2.54
N LEU A 303 19.33 5.22 -2.46
CA LEU A 303 20.61 5.54 -1.81
C LEU A 303 20.58 5.28 -0.31
N LYS A 304 19.48 5.57 0.39
CA LYS A 304 19.33 5.27 1.82
C LYS A 304 19.48 3.77 2.09
N ILE A 305 18.80 2.93 1.28
CA ILE A 305 18.93 1.47 1.41
C ILE A 305 20.35 1.03 1.10
N LEU A 306 20.95 1.56 0.03
CA LEU A 306 22.32 1.22 -0.35
C LEU A 306 23.34 1.61 0.75
N ALA A 307 23.12 2.72 1.45
CA ALA A 307 23.93 3.16 2.59
C ALA A 307 23.76 2.28 3.84
N LEU A 308 22.59 1.65 4.01
CA LEU A 308 22.27 0.79 5.14
C LEU A 308 22.98 -0.58 5.06
N LEU A 309 23.19 -1.12 3.84
CA LEU A 309 23.71 -2.48 3.65
C LEU A 309 25.07 -2.74 4.32
N PRO A 310 26.11 -1.88 4.21
CA PRO A 310 27.39 -2.11 4.89
C PRO A 310 27.26 -2.21 6.41
N SER A 311 26.40 -1.38 7.02
CA SER A 311 26.21 -1.37 8.48
C SER A 311 25.58 -2.68 8.99
N LYS A 312 24.66 -3.26 8.22
CA LYS A 312 23.97 -4.51 8.58
C LYS A 312 24.84 -5.75 8.36
N ALA A 313 25.77 -5.71 7.42
CA ALA A 313 26.73 -6.81 7.18
C ALA A 313 27.90 -6.82 8.17
N GLY A 314 28.14 -5.72 8.90
CA GLY A 314 29.28 -5.55 9.80
C GLY A 314 29.00 -5.78 11.28
N HIS A 315 27.75 -6.06 11.69
CA HIS A 315 27.46 -6.36 13.09
C HIS A 315 27.82 -7.82 13.39
N PRO A 316 28.90 -8.09 14.17
CA PRO A 316 28.95 -9.35 14.88
C PRO A 316 27.71 -9.38 15.77
N SER A 317 26.97 -10.48 15.77
CA SER A 317 26.05 -10.78 16.85
C SER A 317 26.72 -10.41 18.17
N SER A 318 26.12 -9.53 18.97
CA SER A 318 26.63 -9.20 20.29
C SER A 318 26.66 -10.48 21.14
N SER A 319 27.78 -11.19 21.09
CA SER A 319 28.07 -12.29 21.99
C SER A 319 28.46 -11.66 23.32
N THR A 320 27.54 -11.71 24.27
CA THR A 320 27.86 -11.80 25.70
C THR A 320 29.04 -12.76 25.88
N PRO A 321 30.04 -12.47 26.73
CA PRO A 321 31.14 -13.38 27.00
C PRO A 321 30.62 -14.52 27.89
N GLY A 322 29.98 -15.52 27.28
CA GLY A 322 29.63 -16.80 27.89
C GLY A 322 30.65 -17.87 27.48
N PRO A 323 31.00 -18.82 28.37
CA PRO A 323 32.15 -19.72 28.19
C PRO A 323 31.87 -20.92 27.27
N SER A 324 30.97 -20.82 26.30
CA SER A 324 30.62 -21.94 25.40
C SER A 324 30.78 -21.55 23.93
N PRO A 325 31.46 -22.37 23.11
CA PRO A 325 31.60 -22.11 21.69
C PRO A 325 30.22 -22.11 21.01
N PRO A 326 29.93 -21.15 20.11
CA PRO A 326 28.67 -21.15 19.39
C PRO A 326 28.61 -22.35 18.43
N PRO A 327 27.44 -22.96 18.23
CA PRO A 327 27.29 -24.02 17.25
C PRO A 327 27.53 -23.45 15.85
N SER A 328 28.27 -24.21 15.05
CA SER A 328 28.69 -23.92 13.69
C SER A 328 27.53 -23.47 12.78
N GLY A 329 27.57 -22.22 12.35
CA GLY A 329 26.75 -21.62 11.30
C GLY A 329 27.13 -20.15 11.14
N LEU A 330 27.97 -19.83 10.16
CA LEU A 330 28.46 -18.48 9.86
C LEU A 330 27.58 -17.79 8.79
N PRO A 331 26.64 -16.89 9.14
CA PRO A 331 25.96 -15.99 8.19
C PRO A 331 26.66 -14.62 8.02
N SER A 332 27.53 -14.22 8.94
CA SER A 332 28.19 -12.89 8.92
C SER A 332 29.17 -12.68 7.76
N ASN A 333 29.87 -13.75 7.34
CA ASN A 333 30.97 -13.60 6.37
C ASN A 333 30.51 -13.63 4.91
N VAL A 334 29.41 -14.31 4.61
CA VAL A 334 28.91 -14.46 3.23
C VAL A 334 28.39 -13.12 2.71
N ALA A 335 27.51 -12.46 3.47
CA ALA A 335 26.98 -11.14 3.11
C ALA A 335 28.11 -10.10 2.95
N LYS A 336 29.07 -10.07 3.88
CA LYS A 336 30.24 -9.17 3.81
C LYS A 336 31.06 -9.43 2.54
N GLY A 337 31.35 -10.69 2.22
CA GLY A 337 32.07 -11.07 1.00
C GLY A 337 31.36 -10.65 -0.28
N VAL A 338 30.02 -10.84 -0.34
CA VAL A 338 29.21 -10.40 -1.49
C VAL A 338 29.24 -8.88 -1.64
N LEU A 339 29.07 -8.11 -0.56
CA LEU A 339 29.14 -6.64 -0.62
C LEU A 339 30.53 -6.16 -1.04
N GLN A 340 31.59 -6.80 -0.54
CA GLN A 340 32.97 -6.47 -0.92
C GLN A 340 33.19 -6.70 -2.42
N GLY A 341 32.66 -7.79 -2.98
CA GLY A 341 32.69 -8.05 -4.42
C GLY A 341 31.94 -7.00 -5.26
N GLN A 342 30.88 -6.40 -4.73
CA GLN A 342 30.11 -5.34 -5.41
C GLN A 342 30.69 -3.93 -5.20
N ARG A 343 31.67 -3.75 -4.32
CA ARG A 343 32.17 -2.43 -3.89
C ARG A 343 32.61 -1.52 -5.02
N ASN A 344 33.48 -2.02 -5.91
CA ASN A 344 34.02 -1.20 -7.00
C ASN A 344 32.91 -0.73 -7.94
N LYS A 345 31.95 -1.62 -8.24
CA LYS A 345 30.76 -1.30 -9.04
C LYS A 345 29.92 -0.21 -8.37
N VAL A 346 29.69 -0.31 -7.07
CA VAL A 346 28.91 0.68 -6.31
C VAL A 346 29.61 2.04 -6.27
N LEU A 347 30.90 2.08 -5.93
CA LEU A 347 31.66 3.34 -5.86
C LEU A 347 31.73 4.06 -7.21
N LEU A 348 31.88 3.31 -8.31
CA LEU A 348 31.83 3.86 -9.66
C LEU A 348 30.45 4.43 -9.98
N ALA A 349 29.37 3.70 -9.66
CA ALA A 349 28.00 4.15 -9.94
C ALA A 349 27.58 5.37 -9.08
N LEU A 350 28.08 5.46 -7.84
CA LEU A 350 27.82 6.58 -6.92
C LEU A 350 28.39 7.91 -7.39
N SER A 351 29.42 7.91 -8.27
CA SER A 351 29.94 9.15 -8.87
C SER A 351 28.83 10.01 -9.45
N SER A 352 27.92 9.37 -10.18
CA SER A 352 26.79 10.03 -10.78
C SER A 352 25.85 10.63 -9.72
N ALA A 353 25.61 9.95 -8.60
CA ALA A 353 24.68 10.40 -7.56
C ALA A 353 25.22 11.57 -6.72
N LEU A 354 26.55 11.77 -6.70
CA LEU A 354 27.19 12.94 -6.08
C LEU A 354 26.88 14.23 -6.85
N ASP A 355 26.63 14.12 -8.16
CA ASP A 355 26.25 15.25 -9.03
C ASP A 355 24.74 15.35 -9.24
N ASP A 356 23.92 14.79 -8.34
CA ASP A 356 22.46 14.87 -8.44
C ASP A 356 21.96 16.32 -8.32
N PRO A 357 20.94 16.76 -9.08
CA PRO A 357 20.39 18.12 -8.94
C PRO A 357 19.83 18.40 -7.54
N LYS A 358 19.34 17.40 -6.81
CA LYS A 358 18.75 17.59 -5.48
C LYS A 358 19.80 17.45 -4.37
N ARG A 359 19.89 18.48 -3.51
CA ARG A 359 20.85 18.55 -2.39
C ARG A 359 20.74 17.35 -1.45
N ASP A 360 19.53 16.91 -1.12
CA ASP A 360 19.31 15.79 -0.20
C ASP A 360 19.84 14.46 -0.77
N VAL A 361 19.72 14.27 -2.09
CA VAL A 361 20.26 13.10 -2.78
C VAL A 361 21.79 13.12 -2.71
N ARG A 362 22.42 14.27 -2.99
CA ARG A 362 23.88 14.43 -2.87
C ARG A 362 24.38 14.15 -1.46
N LYS A 363 23.67 14.65 -0.43
CA LYS A 363 24.02 14.43 0.98
C LYS A 363 24.07 12.93 1.31
N ILE A 364 23.00 12.20 1.01
CA ILE A 364 22.97 10.75 1.26
C ILE A 364 23.97 9.99 0.38
N ALA A 365 24.24 10.46 -0.84
CA ALA A 365 25.27 9.86 -1.70
C ALA A 365 26.68 9.98 -1.11
N VAL A 366 27.02 11.10 -0.46
CA VAL A 366 28.30 11.27 0.26
C VAL A 366 28.40 10.28 1.42
N ASP A 367 27.36 10.19 2.25
CA ASP A 367 27.31 9.26 3.38
C ASP A 367 27.42 7.81 2.91
N CYS A 368 26.65 7.44 1.88
CA CYS A 368 26.69 6.12 1.25
C CYS A 368 28.11 5.78 0.77
N ARG A 369 28.77 6.71 0.06
CA ARG A 369 30.12 6.50 -0.43
C ARG A 369 31.11 6.25 0.71
N ALA A 370 30.99 6.97 1.83
CA ALA A 370 31.82 6.76 3.02
C ALA A 370 31.66 5.35 3.60
N TYR A 371 30.42 4.89 3.80
CA TYR A 371 30.13 3.53 4.32
C TYR A 371 30.67 2.41 3.41
N TRP A 372 30.60 2.59 2.09
CA TRP A 372 31.14 1.62 1.13
C TRP A 372 32.68 1.67 1.02
N PHE A 373 33.30 2.80 1.32
CA PHE A 373 34.76 2.87 1.43
C PHE A 373 35.27 2.11 2.65
N SER A 374 34.59 2.22 3.81
CA SER A 374 34.99 1.60 5.07
C SER A 374 34.90 0.07 5.09
N LEU A 375 34.21 -0.57 4.14
CA LEU A 375 34.16 -2.03 4.01
C LEU A 375 35.54 -2.72 3.90
N ASN A 376 36.59 -1.97 3.58
CA ASN A 376 37.98 -2.47 3.48
C ASN A 376 38.79 -2.37 4.79
N LEU A 377 38.35 -1.57 5.76
CA LEU A 377 39.14 -1.22 6.95
C LEU A 377 38.85 -2.12 8.17
N THR A 378 38.05 -3.16 7.96
CA THR A 378 37.61 -4.17 8.96
C THR A 378 37.60 -5.53 8.31
#